data_AF-A0A3D1DGR5-F1
#
_entry.id   AF-A0A3D1DGR5-F1
#
_cell.length_a   1.000
_cell.length_b   1.000
_cell.length_c   1.000
_cell.angle_alpha   90.00
_cell.angle_beta   90.00
_cell.angle_gamma   90.00
#
_symmetry.space_group_name_H-M   'P 1'
#
loop_
_entity.id
_entity.type
_entity.pdbx_description
1 polymer ?
#
loop_
_entity_poly.entity_id
_entity_poly.type
_entity_poly.pdbx_seq_one_letter_code
_entity_poly.pdbx_strand_id
1 'polypeptide(L)'
;MIRLALCWFLLLATCGTLRADDLEAARVETWYHLLRPTARELSIYQLDWESSLEAAGKRAAREGRPICLMIIHAKYGDLSSGHC
;
A
#
# COMPACT_ATOMS: atom_id res chain seq x y z
N MET A 1 -43.08 -9.30 29.84
CA MET A 1 -41.90 -10.20 29.69
C MET A 1 -41.50 -10.40 28.22
N ILE A 2 -42.42 -10.77 27.32
CA ILE A 2 -42.15 -11.01 25.88
C ILE A 2 -41.51 -9.81 25.14
N ARG A 3 -41.97 -8.58 25.43
CA ARG A 3 -41.41 -7.36 24.79
C ARG A 3 -39.94 -7.10 25.17
N LEU A 4 -39.55 -7.41 26.41
CA LEU A 4 -38.16 -7.31 26.84
C LEU A 4 -37.31 -8.35 26.12
N ALA A 5 -37.74 -9.62 26.10
CA ALA A 5 -37.04 -10.68 25.38
C ALA A 5 -36.82 -10.36 23.89
N LEU A 6 -37.79 -9.71 23.25
CA LEU A 6 -37.68 -9.28 21.85
C LEU A 6 -36.60 -8.19 21.66
N CYS A 7 -36.52 -7.22 22.57
CA CYS A 7 -35.48 -6.19 22.53
C CYS A 7 -34.08 -6.78 22.74
N TRP A 8 -33.92 -7.74 23.66
CA TRP A 8 -32.66 -8.43 23.88
C TRP A 8 -32.22 -9.23 22.64
N PHE A 9 -33.16 -9.89 21.97
CA PHE A 9 -32.87 -10.64 20.74
C PHE A 9 -32.46 -9.72 19.57
N LEU A 10 -33.13 -8.57 19.42
CA LEU A 10 -32.78 -7.56 18.42
C LEU A 10 -31.41 -6.92 18.68
N LEU A 11 -31.05 -6.67 19.95
CA LEU A 11 -29.73 -6.15 20.33
C LEU A 11 -28.61 -7.16 20.02
N LEU A 12 -28.83 -8.44 20.32
CA LEU A 12 -27.86 -9.50 20.00
C LEU A 12 -27.67 -9.69 18.50
N ALA A 13 -28.73 -9.51 17.70
CA ALA A 13 -28.66 -9.60 16.23
C ALA A 13 -27.86 -8.46 15.58
N THR A 14 -27.68 -7.32 16.25
CA THR A 14 -26.84 -6.21 15.76
C THR A 14 -25.36 -6.36 16.06
N CYS A 15 -24.97 -7.37 16.84
CA CYS A 15 -23.56 -7.68 17.08
C CYS A 15 -23.01 -8.40 15.83
N GLY A 16 -22.55 -7.62 14.85
CA GLY A 16 -21.96 -8.13 13.62
C GLY A 16 -20.82 -9.09 13.90
N THR A 17 -20.82 -10.25 13.25
CA THR A 17 -19.72 -11.21 13.33
C THR A 17 -18.55 -10.66 12.55
N LEU A 18 -17.52 -10.15 13.24
CA LEU A 18 -16.20 -9.94 12.64
C LEU A 18 -15.72 -11.31 12.13
N ARG A 19 -15.53 -11.44 10.81
CA ARG A 19 -15.00 -12.67 10.24
C ARG A 19 -13.52 -12.76 10.59
N ALA A 20 -13.02 -13.99 10.76
CA ALA A 20 -11.60 -14.24 11.00
C ALA A 20 -10.73 -13.62 9.90
N ASP A 21 -11.20 -13.62 8.65
CA ASP A 21 -10.51 -12.98 7.52
C ASP A 21 -10.38 -11.46 7.69
N ASP A 22 -11.40 -10.80 8.25
CA ASP A 22 -11.38 -9.35 8.53
C ASP A 22 -10.39 -9.02 9.66
N LEU A 23 -10.30 -9.90 10.67
CA LEU A 23 -9.34 -9.79 11.77
C LEU A 23 -7.89 -10.00 11.30
N GLU A 24 -7.69 -10.92 10.36
CA GLU A 24 -6.39 -11.17 9.75
C GLU A 24 -5.93 -9.99 8.89
N ALA A 25 -6.82 -9.43 8.06
CA ALA A 25 -6.53 -8.24 7.28
C ALA A 25 -6.19 -7.03 8.18
N ALA A 26 -6.99 -6.77 9.22
CA ALA A 26 -6.74 -5.70 10.18
C ALA A 26 -5.41 -5.88 10.93
N ARG A 27 -5.05 -7.13 11.25
CA ARG A 27 -3.76 -7.46 11.86
C ARG A 27 -2.59 -7.17 10.92
N VAL A 28 -2.70 -7.56 9.65
CA VAL A 28 -1.67 -7.27 8.64
C VAL A 28 -1.53 -5.76 8.42
N GLU A 29 -2.64 -5.03 8.32
CA GLU A 29 -2.64 -3.57 8.16
C GLU A 29 -2.00 -2.87 9.36
N THR A 30 -2.30 -3.34 10.58
CA THR A 30 -1.68 -2.86 11.81
C THR A 30 -0.16 -3.05 11.78
N TRP A 31 0.30 -4.24 11.43
CA TRP A 31 1.73 -4.52 11.31
C TRP A 31 2.39 -3.72 10.20
N TYR A 32 1.71 -3.54 9.07
CA TYR A 32 2.19 -2.70 7.97
C TYR A 32 2.43 -1.26 8.45
N HIS A 33 1.47 -0.65 9.14
CA HIS A 33 1.65 0.72 9.64
C HIS A 33 2.73 0.86 10.71
N LEU A 34 2.95 -0.17 11.53
CA LEU A 34 4.00 -0.19 12.54
C LEU A 34 5.41 -0.40 11.95
N LEU A 35 5.52 -1.19 10.89
CA LEU A 35 6.79 -1.60 10.31
C LEU A 35 7.19 -0.79 9.07
N ARG A 36 6.24 -0.10 8.42
CA ARG A 36 6.52 0.72 7.25
C ARG A 36 7.49 1.84 7.66
N PRO A 37 8.65 1.97 6.99
CA PRO A 37 9.55 3.07 7.27
C PRO A 37 8.86 4.42 7.03
N THR A 38 9.22 5.43 7.82
CA THR A 38 8.68 6.78 7.68
C THR A 38 9.02 7.36 6.30
N ALA A 39 8.30 8.39 5.85
CA ALA A 39 8.62 9.06 4.58
C ALA A 39 10.08 9.55 4.50
N ARG A 40 10.67 9.90 5.65
CA ARG A 40 12.09 10.29 5.77
C ARG A 40 13.02 9.08 5.64
N GLU A 41 12.66 7.94 6.22
CA GLU A 41 13.45 6.69 6.11
C GLU A 41 13.26 6.02 4.74
N LEU A 42 12.11 6.23 4.11
CA LEU A 42 11.83 5.90 2.71
C LEU A 42 12.49 6.87 1.73
N SER A 43 13.38 7.78 2.19
CA SER A 43 14.27 8.56 1.31
C SER A 43 15.35 7.69 0.66
N ILE A 44 14.98 6.52 0.17
CA ILE A 44 15.41 6.15 -1.18
C ILE A 44 14.95 7.34 -2.02
N TYR A 45 15.88 7.99 -2.75
CA TYR A 45 15.64 9.11 -3.68
C TYR A 45 14.16 9.24 -4.03
N GLN A 46 13.51 10.40 -3.93
CA GLN A 46 12.15 10.53 -4.49
C GLN A 46 12.24 10.10 -5.96
N LEU A 47 11.88 8.84 -6.20
CA LEU A 47 12.03 8.20 -7.49
C LEU A 47 10.88 8.81 -8.27
N ASP A 48 11.22 9.83 -9.04
CA ASP A 48 10.29 10.45 -9.95
C ASP A 48 10.05 9.44 -11.06
N TRP A 49 9.05 8.58 -10.85
CA TRP A 49 8.73 7.48 -11.74
C TRP A 49 8.29 8.04 -13.09
N GLU A 50 9.05 7.73 -14.13
CA GLU A 50 8.70 8.03 -15.51
C GLU A 50 8.40 6.72 -16.24
N SER A 51 7.36 6.72 -17.07
CA SER A 51 6.87 5.51 -17.76
C SER A 51 7.79 5.05 -18.91
N SER A 52 8.82 5.82 -19.25
CA SER A 52 9.83 5.45 -20.24
C SER A 52 11.20 6.03 -19.90
N LEU A 53 12.26 5.35 -20.36
CA LEU A 53 13.64 5.84 -20.22
C LEU A 53 13.84 7.18 -20.94
N GLU A 54 13.13 7.41 -22.05
CA GLU A 54 13.19 8.67 -22.80
C GLU A 54 12.65 9.84 -21.97
N ALA A 55 11.50 9.66 -21.30
CA ALA A 55 10.90 10.68 -20.44
C ALA A 55 11.79 10.96 -19.22
N ALA A 56 12.32 9.91 -18.58
CA ALA A 56 13.29 10.02 -17.50
C ALA A 56 14.53 10.81 -17.93
N GLY A 57 15.09 10.51 -19.11
CA GLY A 57 16.27 11.20 -19.64
C GLY A 57 16.04 12.69 -19.92
N LYS A 58 14.90 13.04 -20.52
CA LYS A 58 14.54 14.45 -20.77
C LYS A 58 14.38 15.24 -19.46
N ARG A 59 13.79 14.62 -18.44
CA ARG A 59 13.62 15.22 -17.12
C ARG A 59 14.95 15.40 -16.39
N ALA A 60 15.80 14.39 -16.40
CA ALA A 60 17.12 14.41 -15.77
C ALA A 60 17.99 15.53 -16.32
N ALA A 61 18.02 15.67 -17.65
CA ALA A 61 18.76 16.73 -18.33
C ALA A 61 18.23 18.13 -17.96
N ARG A 62 16.90 18.28 -17.84
CA ARG A 62 16.27 19.55 -17.46
C ARG A 62 16.53 19.93 -16.00
N GLU A 63 16.54 18.96 -15.10
CA GLU A 63 16.62 19.17 -13.65
C GLU A 63 18.05 19.04 -13.09
N GLY A 64 19.02 18.62 -13.91
CA GLY A 64 20.40 18.41 -13.49
C GLY A 64 20.55 17.24 -12.51
N ARG A 65 19.72 16.20 -12.67
CA ARG A 65 19.63 15.06 -11.74
C ARG A 65 20.23 13.78 -12.35
N PRO A 66 20.82 12.90 -11.53
CA PRO A 66 21.30 11.59 -11.99
C PRO A 66 20.12 10.67 -12.38
N ILE A 67 20.35 9.79 -13.35
CA ILE A 67 19.38 8.76 -13.78
C ILE A 67 19.75 7.43 -13.10
N CYS A 68 18.77 6.74 -12.54
CA CYS A 68 18.93 5.37 -12.06
C CYS A 68 18.01 4.45 -12.88
N LEU A 69 18.53 3.40 -13.52
CA LEU A 69 17.69 2.44 -14.25
C LEU A 69 17.46 1.23 -13.36
N MET A 70 16.21 0.96 -12.98
CA MET A 70 15.85 -0.27 -12.28
C MET A 70 15.05 -1.18 -13.19
N ILE A 71 15.58 -2.38 -13.40
CA ILE A 71 14.89 -3.46 -14.12
C ILE A 71 14.57 -4.52 -13.07
N ILE A 72 13.29 -4.68 -12.76
CA ILE A 72 12.79 -5.65 -11.79
C ILE A 72 12.36 -6.89 -12.56
N HIS A 73 13.17 -7.94 -12.49
CA HIS A 73 12.80 -9.26 -12.99
C HIS A 73 11.92 -9.96 -11.95
N ALA A 74 10.62 -10.09 -12.21
CA ALA A 74 9.71 -10.83 -11.34
C ALA A 74 9.25 -12.13 -12.03
N LYS A 75 8.91 -13.15 -11.23
CA LYS A 75 8.39 -14.45 -11.71
C LYS A 75 7.15 -14.31 -12.62
N TYR A 76 6.47 -13.16 -12.57
CA TYR A 76 5.26 -12.84 -13.33
C TYR A 76 5.49 -11.87 -14.51
N GLY A 77 6.75 -11.52 -14.82
CA GLY A 77 7.12 -10.63 -15.92
C GLY A 77 8.13 -9.56 -15.50
N ASP A 78 8.90 -9.08 -16.46
CA ASP A 78 9.87 -8.00 -16.26
C ASP A 78 9.15 -6.65 -16.14
N LEU A 79 9.35 -5.96 -15.01
CA LEU A 79 8.98 -4.56 -14.84
C LEU A 79 10.23 -3.71 -15.11
N SER A 80 10.25 -3.01 -16.24
CA SER A 80 11.30 -2.04 -16.57
C SER A 80 10.80 -0.62 -16.30
N SER A 81 11.50 0.12 -15.45
CA SER A 81 11.20 1.54 -15.16
C SER A 81 12.49 2.36 -15.11
N GLY A 82 12.48 3.53 -15.77
CA GLY A 82 13.58 4.49 -15.68
C GLY A 82 13.35 5.45 -14.51
N HIS A 83 14.38 5.72 -13.72
CA HIS A 83 14.35 6.72 -12.65
C HIS A 83 15.16 7.96 -12.99
N CYS A 84 14.65 9.08 -12.49
CA CYS A 84 15.23 10.41 -12.49
C CYS A 84 15.20 11.00 -11.06
#